data_AF-A0A0E2H205-F1
#
_entry.id   AF-A0A0E2H205-F1
#
_cell.length_a   1.000
_cell.length_b   1.000
_cell.length_c   1.000
_cell.angle_alpha   90.00
_cell.angle_beta   90.00
_cell.angle_gamma   90.00
#
_symmetry.space_group_name_H-M   'P 1'
#
loop_
_entity.id
_entity.type
_entity.pdbx_description
1 polymer ?
#
loop_
_entity_poly.entity_id
_entity_poly.type
_entity_poly.pdbx_seq_one_letter_code
_entity_poly.pdbx_strand_id
1 'polypeptide(L)'
;MKSMSAFLCKLILYGYVYDVDYSYLRNYNTELGRISSNLNQIAKRVNSTGNIYQEDIDEVKELMNEVFVPYYFWHCQSIFLIYQINFEIRYFLLFLISLTRDIKNRSPFLFNV
;
A
#
# COMPACT_ATOMS: atom_id res chain seq x y z
N MET A 1 -6.92 11.72 -18.51
CA MET A 1 -7.33 10.95 -19.71
C MET A 1 -7.48 11.89 -20.91
N LYS A 2 -7.28 11.43 -22.16
CA LYS A 2 -7.11 12.32 -23.32
C LYS A 2 -8.41 12.72 -24.06
N SER A 3 -9.53 12.01 -23.89
CA SER A 3 -10.80 12.33 -24.55
C SER A 3 -12.04 11.85 -23.77
N MET A 4 -13.19 12.50 -24.02
CA MET A 4 -14.47 12.20 -23.37
C MET A 4 -15.00 10.80 -23.70
N SER A 5 -14.80 10.34 -24.94
CA SER A 5 -15.18 8.98 -25.35
C SER A 5 -14.41 7.91 -24.58
N ALA A 6 -13.10 8.09 -24.37
CA ALA A 6 -12.30 7.16 -23.58
C ALA A 6 -12.73 7.12 -22.11
N PHE A 7 -13.17 8.27 -21.57
CA PHE A 7 -13.72 8.37 -20.20
C PHE A 7 -15.01 7.58 -20.06
N LEU A 8 -15.99 7.84 -20.93
CA LEU A 8 -17.27 7.14 -20.90
C LEU A 8 -17.12 5.64 -21.10
N CYS A 9 -16.25 5.21 -22.01
CA CYS A 9 -15.97 3.79 -22.24
C CYS A 9 -15.40 3.12 -20.98
N LYS A 10 -14.43 3.74 -20.31
CA LYS A 10 -13.90 3.22 -19.03
C LYS A 10 -14.95 3.24 -17.91
N LEU A 11 -15.78 4.27 -17.83
CA LEU A 11 -16.83 4.37 -16.81
C LEU A 11 -17.87 3.26 -16.96
N ILE A 12 -18.29 2.96 -18.20
CA ILE A 12 -19.22 1.87 -18.49
C ILE A 12 -18.59 0.50 -18.14
N LEU A 13 -17.30 0.32 -18.41
CA LEU A 13 -16.59 -0.95 -18.16
C LEU A 13 -16.34 -1.24 -16.68
N TYR A 14 -15.93 -0.24 -15.90
CA TYR A 14 -15.48 -0.43 -14.51
C TYR A 14 -16.46 0.08 -13.46
N GLY A 15 -17.52 0.81 -13.87
CA GLY A 15 -18.50 1.43 -12.97
C GLY A 15 -17.99 2.70 -12.26
N TYR A 16 -16.68 2.91 -12.21
CA TYR A 16 -16.02 4.07 -11.64
C TYR A 16 -14.69 4.35 -12.36
N VAL A 17 -14.26 5.61 -12.35
CA VAL A 17 -12.97 6.04 -12.89
C VAL A 17 -12.29 6.92 -11.86
N TYR A 18 -11.12 6.48 -11.37
CA TYR A 18 -10.27 7.28 -10.49
C TYR A 18 -9.14 7.91 -11.30
N ASP A 19 -8.90 9.20 -11.06
CA ASP A 19 -7.66 9.84 -11.46
C ASP A 19 -6.71 9.77 -10.26
N VAL A 20 -5.68 8.93 -10.38
CA VAL A 20 -4.74 8.66 -9.30
C VAL A 20 -3.40 9.30 -9.66
N ASP A 21 -2.93 10.21 -8.82
CA ASP A 21 -1.61 10.80 -8.98
C ASP A 21 -0.53 9.85 -8.48
N TYR A 22 0.27 9.32 -9.41
CA TYR A 22 1.42 8.47 -9.13
C TYR A 22 2.76 9.22 -9.15
N SER A 23 2.74 10.57 -9.17
CA SER A 23 3.95 11.41 -9.17
C SER A 23 4.89 11.04 -8.02
N TYR A 24 4.35 10.83 -6.82
CA TYR A 24 5.11 10.41 -5.63
C TYR A 24 5.82 9.06 -5.85
N LEU A 25 5.11 8.04 -6.34
CA LEU A 25 5.67 6.71 -6.59
C LEU A 25 6.77 6.77 -7.65
N ARG A 26 6.62 7.63 -8.66
CA ARG A 26 7.63 7.84 -9.69
C ARG A 26 8.89 8.50 -9.14
N ASN A 27 8.74 9.50 -8.27
CA ASN A 27 9.88 10.13 -7.59
C ASN A 27 10.58 9.13 -6.68
N TYR A 28 9.82 8.37 -5.89
CA TYR A 28 10.35 7.32 -5.05
C TYR A 28 11.16 6.27 -5.84
N ASN A 29 10.64 5.80 -6.98
CA ASN A 29 11.38 4.89 -7.87
C ASN A 29 12.67 5.50 -8.43
N THR A 30 12.69 6.81 -8.63
CA THR A 30 13.90 7.53 -9.09
C THR A 30 14.96 7.53 -7.99
N GLU A 31 14.58 7.80 -6.74
CA GLU A 31 15.49 7.75 -5.60
C GLU A 31 16.01 6.32 -5.34
N LEU A 32 15.12 5.32 -5.40
CA LEU A 32 15.53 3.91 -5.33
C LEU A 32 16.53 3.53 -6.42
N GLY A 33 16.35 4.05 -7.64
CA GLY A 33 17.29 3.85 -8.74
C GLY A 33 18.67 4.45 -8.45
N ARG A 34 18.74 5.60 -7.78
CA ARG A 34 20.01 6.21 -7.35
C ARG A 34 20.71 5.37 -6.29
N ILE A 35 19.97 4.92 -5.28
CA ILE A 35 20.48 4.03 -4.22
C ILE A 35 21.02 2.73 -4.82
N SER A 36 20.27 2.12 -5.76
CA SER A 36 20.70 0.92 -6.47
C SER A 36 22.00 1.14 -7.27
N SER A 37 22.13 2.29 -7.92
CA SER A 37 23.37 2.67 -8.63
C SER A 37 24.56 2.83 -7.68
N ASN A 38 24.36 3.46 -6.50
CA ASN A 38 25.41 3.63 -5.50
C ASN A 38 25.87 2.26 -4.95
N LEU A 39 24.94 1.38 -4.59
CA LEU A 39 25.26 0.01 -4.17
C LEU A 39 26.06 -0.74 -5.24
N ASN A 40 25.71 -0.58 -6.52
CA ASN A 40 26.45 -1.21 -7.62
C ASN A 40 27.87 -0.66 -7.78
N GLN A 41 28.11 0.62 -7.45
CA GLN A 41 29.46 1.18 -7.44
C GLN A 41 30.31 0.58 -6.32
N ILE A 42 29.75 0.44 -5.12
CA ILE A 42 30.42 -0.23 -4.00
C ILE A 42 30.73 -1.68 -4.37
N ALA A 43 29.77 -2.41 -4.95
CA ALA A 43 29.99 -3.77 -5.41
C ALA A 43 31.14 -3.87 -6.44
N LYS A 44 31.19 -2.96 -7.42
CA LYS A 44 32.31 -2.90 -8.38
C LYS A 44 33.65 -2.61 -7.71
N ARG A 45 33.68 -1.68 -6.75
CA ARG A 45 34.88 -1.33 -5.98
C ARG A 45 35.42 -2.54 -5.23
N VAL A 46 34.57 -3.18 -4.43
CA VAL A 46 34.89 -4.41 -3.67
C VAL A 46 35.37 -5.53 -4.59
N ASN A 47 34.70 -5.75 -5.72
CA ASN A 47 35.10 -6.78 -6.70
C ASN A 47 36.43 -6.47 -7.38
N SER A 48 36.79 -5.19 -7.54
CA SER A 48 38.03 -4.76 -8.18
C SER A 48 39.25 -4.80 -7.25
N THR A 49 39.07 -4.47 -5.97
CA THR A 49 40.15 -4.46 -4.97
C THR A 49 40.33 -5.82 -4.30
N GLY A 50 39.30 -6.66 -4.30
CA GLY A 50 39.28 -7.95 -3.58
C GLY A 50 39.24 -7.80 -2.05
N ASN A 51 39.16 -6.56 -1.55
CA ASN A 51 39.13 -6.23 -0.13
C ASN A 51 37.84 -5.49 0.20
N ILE A 52 37.23 -5.85 1.32
CA ILE A 52 36.06 -5.16 1.87
C ILE A 52 36.55 -4.20 2.95
N TYR A 53 36.33 -2.91 2.73
CA TYR A 53 36.65 -1.87 3.70
C TYR A 53 35.46 -1.61 4.63
N GLN A 54 35.72 -1.17 5.86
CA GLN A 54 34.67 -0.90 6.84
C GLN A 54 33.79 0.27 6.37
N GLU A 55 34.39 1.25 5.69
CA GLU A 55 33.72 2.39 5.10
C GLU A 55 32.67 1.96 4.05
N ASP A 56 32.98 0.95 3.22
CA ASP A 56 32.04 0.41 2.24
C ASP A 56 30.82 -0.25 2.93
N ILE A 57 31.05 -0.94 4.07
CA ILE A 57 29.99 -1.57 4.85
C ILE A 57 29.09 -0.50 5.49
N ASP A 58 29.67 0.58 6.00
CA ASP A 58 28.92 1.63 6.65
C ASP A 58 28.12 2.48 5.65
N GLU A 59 28.67 2.74 4.45
CA GLU A 59 27.94 3.36 3.33
C GLU A 59 26.72 2.51 2.90
N VAL A 60 26.88 1.18 2.82
CA VAL A 60 25.76 0.27 2.52
C VAL A 60 24.68 0.32 3.61
N LYS A 61 25.06 0.35 4.90
CA LYS A 61 24.10 0.43 6.01
C LYS A 61 23.31 1.74 5.99
N GLU A 62 23.96 2.86 5.69
CA GLU A 62 23.29 4.16 5.55
C GLU A 62 22.27 4.13 4.40
N LEU A 63 22.69 3.68 3.22
CA LEU A 63 21.80 3.50 2.06
C LEU A 63 20.62 2.56 2.36
N MET A 64 20.85 1.50 3.15
CA MET A 64 19.78 0.61 3.60
C MET A 64 18.80 1.32 4.54
N ASN A 65 19.29 2.12 5.48
CA ASN A 65 18.43 2.84 6.43
C ASN A 65 17.48 3.81 5.72
N GLU A 66 17.92 4.46 4.63
CA GLU A 66 17.07 5.34 3.82
C GLU A 66 15.86 4.63 3.21
N VAL A 67 15.97 3.32 2.93
CA VAL A 67 14.87 2.53 2.32
C VAL A 67 14.07 1.77 3.37
N PHE A 68 14.76 1.09 4.29
CA PHE A 68 14.14 0.16 5.23
C PHE A 68 13.31 0.87 6.30
N VAL A 69 13.79 2.01 6.84
CA VAL A 69 13.07 2.72 7.89
C VAL A 69 11.72 3.25 7.40
N PRO A 70 11.63 3.96 6.26
CA PRO A 70 10.34 4.37 5.71
C PRO A 70 9.47 3.18 5.35
N TYR A 71 10.03 2.13 4.72
CA TYR A 71 9.27 0.96 4.33
C TYR A 71 8.58 0.27 5.52
N TYR A 72 9.32 -0.02 6.59
CA TYR A 72 8.74 -0.64 7.79
C TYR A 72 7.70 0.27 8.44
N PHE A 73 7.96 1.58 8.50
CA PHE A 73 7.00 2.53 9.05
C PHE A 73 5.68 2.51 8.27
N TRP A 74 5.74 2.66 6.94
CA TRP A 74 4.56 2.61 6.07
C TRP A 74 3.84 1.26 6.14
N HIS A 75 4.59 0.16 6.17
CA HIS A 75 4.04 -1.18 6.26
C HIS A 75 3.28 -1.38 7.58
N CYS A 76 3.90 -1.05 8.72
CA CYS A 76 3.28 -1.12 10.03
C CYS A 76 2.02 -0.24 10.11
N GLN A 77 2.07 0.99 9.59
CA GLN A 77 0.92 1.90 9.59
C GLN A 77 -0.24 1.34 8.74
N SER A 78 0.07 0.80 7.56
CA SER A 78 -0.94 0.21 6.67
C SER A 78 -1.61 -1.01 7.29
N ILE A 79 -0.83 -1.90 7.92
CA ILE A 79 -1.34 -3.07 8.63
C ILE A 79 -2.24 -2.65 9.78
N PHE A 80 -1.80 -1.68 10.59
CA PHE A 80 -2.59 -1.17 11.71
C PHE A 80 -3.95 -0.61 11.25
N LEU A 81 -3.96 0.20 10.18
CA LEU A 81 -5.20 0.73 9.60
C LEU A 81 -6.13 -0.38 9.09
N ILE A 82 -5.59 -1.41 8.45
CA ILE A 82 -6.37 -2.58 8.01
C ILE A 82 -7.02 -3.29 9.20
N TYR A 83 -6.30 -3.48 10.31
CA TYR A 83 -6.87 -4.08 11.52
C TYR A 83 -7.96 -3.21 12.13
N GLN A 84 -7.74 -1.89 12.21
CA GLN A 84 -8.74 -0.93 12.69
C GLN A 84 -10.03 -1.01 11.85
N ILE A 85 -9.92 -0.97 10.52
CA ILE A 85 -11.07 -1.03 9.62
C ILE A 85 -11.81 -2.37 9.76
N ASN A 86 -11.08 -3.49 9.81
CA ASN A 86 -11.69 -4.81 9.97
C ASN A 86 -12.43 -4.95 11.29
N PHE A 87 -11.91 -4.35 12.37
CA PHE A 87 -12.59 -4.28 13.64
C PHE A 87 -13.91 -3.51 13.51
N GLU A 88 -13.88 -2.26 13.00
CA GLU A 88 -15.08 -1.43 12.84
C GLU A 88 -16.15 -2.12 11.98
N ILE A 89 -15.76 -2.72 10.85
CA ILE A 89 -16.67 -3.46 9.97
C ILE A 89 -17.33 -4.62 10.72
N ARG A 90 -16.55 -5.35 11.54
CA ARG A 90 -17.06 -6.48 12.31
C ARG A 90 -18.12 -6.04 13.33
N TYR A 91 -17.89 -4.95 14.04
CA TYR A 91 -18.86 -4.42 15.01
C TYR A 91 -20.12 -3.90 14.31
N PHE A 92 -19.97 -3.20 13.20
CA PHE A 92 -21.11 -2.72 12.42
C PHE A 92 -21.97 -3.88 11.88
N LEU A 93 -21.35 -4.93 11.36
CA LEU A 93 -22.07 -6.14 10.92
C LEU A 93 -22.83 -6.81 12.07
N LEU A 94 -22.20 -6.97 13.24
CA LEU A 94 -22.85 -7.54 14.42
C LEU A 94 -24.05 -6.68 14.87
N PHE A 95 -23.93 -5.36 14.81
CA PHE A 95 -25.02 -4.44 15.10
C PHE A 95 -26.19 -4.62 14.11
N LEU A 96 -25.93 -4.70 12.81
CA LEU A 96 -26.96 -4.94 11.81
C LEU A 96 -27.65 -6.31 11.98
N ILE A 97 -26.89 -7.35 12.31
CA ILE A 97 -27.44 -8.68 12.61
C ILE A 97 -28.35 -8.63 13.84
N SER A 98 -27.96 -7.90 14.88
CA SER A 98 -28.80 -7.69 16.07
C SER A 98 -30.10 -6.98 15.72
N LEU A 99 -30.02 -5.91 14.94
CA LEU A 99 -31.18 -5.12 14.52
C LEU A 99 -32.16 -5.94 13.69
N THR A 100 -31.66 -6.68 12.69
CA THR A 100 -32.48 -7.56 11.86
C THR A 100 -33.13 -8.68 12.65
N ARG A 101 -32.44 -9.25 13.64
CA ARG A 101 -33.01 -10.24 14.56
C ARG A 101 -34.14 -9.64 15.40
N ASP A 102 -33.97 -8.43 15.93
CA ASP A 102 -35.00 -7.74 16.72
C ASP A 102 -36.25 -7.42 15.86
N ILE A 103 -36.04 -6.94 14.63
CA ILE A 103 -37.14 -6.69 13.67
C ILE A 103 -37.90 -8.00 13.36
N LYS A 104 -37.19 -9.10 13.10
CA LYS A 104 -37.79 -10.41 12.86
C LYS A 104 -38.60 -10.91 14.06
N ASN A 105 -38.10 -10.70 15.28
CA ASN A 105 -38.80 -11.08 16.51
C ASN A 105 -40.07 -10.24 16.74
N ARG A 106 -40.05 -8.93 16.42
CA ARG A 106 -41.21 -8.05 16.56
C ARG A 106 -42.27 -8.23 15.46
N SER A 107 -41.89 -8.75 14.29
CA SER A 107 -42.77 -8.86 13.13
C SER A 107 -42.58 -10.16 12.33
N PRO A 108 -42.82 -11.34 12.94
CA PRO A 108 -42.54 -12.63 12.31
C PRO A 108 -43.34 -12.88 11.02
N PHE A 109 -44.51 -12.26 10.88
CA PHE A 109 -45.39 -12.39 9.71
C PHE A 109 -44.82 -11.76 8.42
N LEU A 110 -43.88 -10.81 8.52
CA LEU A 110 -43.29 -10.12 7.35
C LEU A 110 -42.13 -10.90 6.71
N PHE A 111 -41.61 -11.92 7.38
CA PHE A 111 -40.42 -12.68 6.94
C PHE A 111 -40.71 -14.16 6.66
N ASN A 112 -41.98 -14.58 6.70
CA ASN A 112 -42.43 -15.92 6.32
C ASN A 112 -43.10 -15.86 4.93
N VAL A 113 -42.28 -15.80 3.88
CA VAL A 113 -42.64 -16.12 2.47
C VAL A 113 -41.55 -17.04 1.94
#